data_AF-A0A927UD27-F1
#
_entry.id   AF-A0A927UD27-F1
#
_cell.length_a   1.000
_cell.length_b   1.000
_cell.length_c   1.000
_cell.angle_alpha   90.00
_cell.angle_beta   90.00
_cell.angle_gamma   90.00
#
_symmetry.space_group_name_H-M   'P 1'
#
loop_
_entity.id
_entity.type
_entity.pdbx_description
1 polymer ?
#
loop_
_entity_poly.entity_id
_entity_poly.type
_entity_poly.pdbx_seq_one_letter_code
_entity_poly.pdbx_strand_id
1 'polypeptide(L)'
;MKKFLCACALVTVAFLSTGCMRVYETITVNDNETVTATVKQAILKSTSDSLNSEKDPNTIEEVLEDGNTYYTQTETKEYPSVAEFSKESSGNISKDIFYVDLNNGNSKDATSTEQSIVDLVNQSIYIKMTINLAGEIVETNANVKEETKGNTAVFDTKFLSESWYAYTAHGKELIEADVTAPVISNVEEGGHYCRIPDIQFSDDTAVASKTINGKSYSTSNIKDGLNTLTVTDVKGNSTTVTFYKDMTAPVIKKIKNGKSYKGKVLFYVKDKLELDTVTDNGKKLKLTKKNLVKSGKYKNYYKFEIKKKGKHKIIAIDKAGNRIKYTIRIR
;
A
#
# COMPACT_ATOMS: atom_id res chain seq x y z
N MET A 1 8.61 0.79 -0.45
CA MET A 1 8.92 -0.22 -1.47
C MET A 1 7.81 -1.25 -1.44
N LYS A 2 6.71 -1.00 -2.15
CA LYS A 2 5.54 -1.89 -2.17
C LYS A 2 5.39 -2.41 -3.60
N LYS A 3 5.59 -3.72 -3.72
CA LYS A 3 5.02 -4.67 -4.70
C LYS A 3 4.39 -3.99 -5.91
N PHE A 4 5.26 -3.69 -6.87
CA PHE A 4 4.89 -3.40 -8.25
C PHE A 4 4.70 -4.74 -8.97
N LEU A 5 3.89 -4.77 -10.03
CA LEU A 5 3.74 -5.86 -11.00
C LEU A 5 5.01 -6.73 -11.04
N CYS A 6 4.79 -8.03 -10.88
CA CYS A 6 5.85 -9.01 -10.75
C CYS A 6 6.87 -8.79 -11.88
N ALA A 7 8.07 -8.31 -11.52
CA ALA A 7 9.21 -7.93 -12.37
C ALA A 7 9.32 -6.49 -12.92
N CYS A 8 8.85 -5.46 -12.20
CA CYS A 8 9.38 -4.08 -12.37
C CYS A 8 10.50 -3.70 -11.36
N ALA A 9 11.24 -4.66 -10.80
CA ALA A 9 12.21 -4.40 -9.73
C ALA A 9 13.63 -3.98 -10.16
N LEU A 10 13.90 -3.76 -11.46
CA LEU A 10 15.18 -3.19 -11.93
C LEU A 10 15.00 -2.18 -13.08
N VAL A 11 14.01 -1.29 -13.00
CA VAL A 11 14.02 -0.08 -13.83
C VAL A 11 14.97 0.93 -13.18
N THR A 12 16.20 1.01 -13.67
CA THR A 12 17.09 2.12 -13.32
C THR A 12 16.50 3.42 -13.84
N VAL A 13 16.48 4.44 -12.99
CA VAL A 13 15.87 5.78 -13.20
C VAL A 13 16.35 6.49 -14.49
N ALA A 14 17.40 6.00 -15.15
CA ALA A 14 17.99 6.59 -16.35
C ALA A 14 17.19 6.37 -17.65
N PHE A 15 16.32 5.34 -17.75
CA PHE A 15 15.66 4.97 -19.02
C PHE A 15 14.21 5.48 -19.18
N LEU A 16 13.69 6.18 -18.17
CA LEU A 16 12.28 6.61 -18.10
C LEU A 16 11.96 7.90 -18.87
N SER A 17 12.90 8.47 -19.63
CA SER A 17 12.76 9.80 -20.23
C SER A 17 12.79 9.86 -21.76
N THR A 18 12.96 8.73 -22.48
CA THR A 18 13.24 8.76 -23.94
C THR A 18 12.37 7.86 -24.83
N GLY A 19 11.33 7.18 -24.33
CA GLY A 19 10.52 6.29 -25.20
C GLY A 19 11.25 5.02 -25.65
N CYS A 20 12.37 4.70 -25.02
CA CYS A 20 13.29 3.68 -25.50
C CYS A 20 13.07 2.30 -24.87
N MET A 21 12.13 2.16 -23.93
CA MET A 21 11.93 0.92 -23.21
C MET A 21 10.58 0.29 -23.55
N ARG A 22 10.60 -1.01 -23.76
CA ARG A 22 9.41 -1.85 -23.85
C ARG A 22 9.46 -2.94 -22.81
N VAL A 23 8.31 -3.26 -22.26
CA VAL A 23 8.13 -4.36 -21.34
C VAL A 23 6.99 -5.21 -21.85
N TYR A 24 7.28 -6.48 -22.08
CA TYR A 24 6.29 -7.48 -22.42
C TYR A 24 6.17 -8.42 -21.24
N GLU A 25 4.97 -8.54 -20.67
CA GLU A 25 4.70 -9.45 -19.57
C GLU A 25 3.70 -10.51 -20.06
N THR A 26 3.97 -11.76 -19.77
CA THR A 26 3.05 -12.86 -20.02
C THR A 26 2.81 -13.61 -18.72
N ILE A 27 1.56 -13.67 -18.28
CA ILE A 27 1.14 -14.44 -17.11
C ILE A 27 0.24 -15.56 -17.60
N THR A 28 0.62 -16.80 -17.29
CA THR A 28 -0.18 -17.98 -17.59
C THR A 28 -0.59 -18.65 -16.29
N VAL A 29 -1.90 -18.79 -16.08
CA VAL A 29 -2.47 -19.53 -14.96
C VAL A 29 -2.95 -20.88 -15.49
N ASN A 30 -2.35 -21.95 -14.99
CA ASN A 30 -2.68 -23.31 -15.41
C ASN A 30 -3.91 -23.85 -14.64
N ASP A 31 -4.52 -24.94 -15.13
CA ASP A 31 -5.66 -25.61 -14.49
C ASP A 31 -5.39 -26.05 -13.05
N ASN A 32 -4.14 -26.42 -12.76
CA ASN A 32 -3.67 -26.80 -11.42
C ASN A 32 -3.26 -25.60 -10.55
N GLU A 33 -3.61 -24.39 -10.97
CA GLU A 33 -3.34 -23.11 -10.30
C GLU A 33 -1.85 -22.73 -10.16
N THR A 34 -0.94 -23.44 -10.81
CA THR A 34 0.43 -22.95 -10.95
C THR A 34 0.46 -21.76 -11.90
N VAL A 35 1.38 -20.84 -11.68
CA VAL A 35 1.51 -19.62 -12.49
C VAL A 35 2.89 -19.59 -13.11
N THR A 36 2.96 -19.32 -14.41
CA THR A 36 4.20 -18.98 -15.10
C THR A 36 4.15 -17.51 -15.49
N ALA A 37 5.11 -16.74 -15.00
CA ALA A 37 5.27 -15.34 -15.36
C ALA A 37 6.56 -15.17 -16.17
N THR A 38 6.43 -14.63 -17.38
CA THR A 38 7.56 -14.33 -18.27
C THR A 38 7.60 -12.83 -18.52
N VAL A 39 8.75 -12.21 -18.31
CA VAL A 39 8.95 -10.79 -18.55
C VAL A 39 10.10 -10.61 -19.53
N LYS A 40 9.81 -9.93 -20.64
CA LYS A 40 10.78 -9.51 -21.63
C LYS A 40 10.93 -8.00 -21.59
N GLN A 41 12.13 -7.55 -21.24
CA GLN A 41 12.51 -6.14 -21.28
C GLN A 41 13.25 -5.88 -22.60
N ALA A 42 12.96 -4.76 -23.24
CA ALA A 42 13.63 -4.34 -24.47
C ALA A 42 14.07 -2.88 -24.34
N ILE A 43 15.35 -2.60 -24.54
CA ILE A 43 15.92 -1.25 -24.53
C ILE A 43 16.40 -0.92 -25.94
N LEU A 44 15.99 0.22 -26.48
CA LEU A 44 16.34 0.66 -27.83
C LEU A 44 17.85 0.68 -27.98
N LYS A 45 18.35 -0.02 -29.00
CA LYS A 45 19.78 -0.26 -29.22
C LYS A 45 20.58 1.04 -29.27
N SER A 46 20.11 2.02 -30.04
CA SER A 46 20.75 3.33 -30.19
C SER A 46 20.94 4.05 -28.86
N THR A 47 19.95 3.98 -27.98
CA THR A 47 19.96 4.61 -26.65
C THR A 47 20.94 3.90 -25.72
N SER A 48 20.88 2.56 -25.64
CA SER A 48 21.80 1.79 -24.80
C SER A 48 23.26 1.98 -25.24
N ASP A 49 23.54 1.97 -26.56
CA ASP A 49 24.89 2.20 -27.07
C ASP A 49 25.38 3.63 -26.76
N SER A 50 24.51 4.65 -26.84
CA SER A 50 24.89 6.04 -26.53
C SER A 50 25.23 6.28 -25.04
N LEU A 51 24.66 5.47 -24.14
CA LEU A 51 24.86 5.60 -22.70
C LEU A 51 26.12 4.85 -22.21
N ASN A 52 26.82 4.13 -23.10
CA ASN A 52 27.97 3.27 -22.73
C ASN A 52 27.66 2.34 -21.54
N SER A 53 26.40 1.90 -21.40
CA SER A 53 25.99 0.99 -20.34
C SER A 53 26.69 -0.37 -20.53
N GLU A 54 27.22 -0.94 -19.44
CA GLU A 54 27.77 -2.28 -19.45
C GLU A 54 26.66 -3.28 -19.84
N LYS A 55 26.88 -4.01 -20.94
CA LYS A 55 25.88 -4.93 -21.48
C LYS A 55 25.85 -6.19 -20.65
N ASP A 56 24.67 -6.60 -20.21
CA ASP A 56 24.48 -7.95 -19.67
C ASP A 56 24.79 -8.96 -20.80
N PRO A 57 25.68 -9.95 -20.56
CA PRO A 57 26.09 -10.91 -21.57
C PRO A 57 24.94 -11.77 -22.13
N ASN A 58 23.79 -11.80 -21.46
CA ASN A 58 22.60 -12.54 -21.88
C ASN A 58 21.62 -11.72 -22.73
N THR A 59 21.98 -10.49 -23.10
CA THR A 59 21.13 -9.66 -23.97
C THR A 59 21.16 -10.12 -25.42
N ILE A 60 20.01 -10.06 -26.09
CA ILE A 60 19.82 -10.47 -27.48
C ILE A 60 19.43 -9.25 -28.31
N GLU A 61 20.06 -9.06 -29.48
CA GLU A 61 19.62 -8.06 -30.46
C GLU A 61 18.39 -8.56 -31.23
N GLU A 62 17.32 -7.78 -31.22
CA GLU A 62 16.06 -8.14 -31.86
C GLU A 62 15.39 -6.92 -32.51
N VAL A 63 14.78 -7.12 -33.69
CA VAL A 63 13.90 -6.13 -34.32
C VAL A 63 12.48 -6.38 -33.86
N LEU A 64 11.85 -5.39 -33.22
CA LEU A 64 10.49 -5.52 -32.70
C LEU A 64 9.43 -4.98 -33.69
N GLU A 65 8.16 -5.07 -33.31
CA GLU A 65 6.97 -4.78 -34.14
C GLU A 65 6.95 -3.37 -34.77
N ASP A 66 7.68 -2.41 -34.21
CA ASP A 66 7.82 -1.06 -34.77
C ASP A 66 8.99 -0.89 -35.75
N GLY A 67 9.69 -1.97 -36.07
CA GLY A 67 10.85 -1.98 -36.97
C GLY A 67 12.15 -1.48 -36.33
N ASN A 68 12.16 -1.10 -35.06
CA ASN A 68 13.37 -0.66 -34.36
C ASN A 68 14.13 -1.86 -33.77
N THR A 69 15.45 -1.72 -33.65
CA THR A 69 16.31 -2.72 -33.01
C THR A 69 16.47 -2.43 -31.52
N TYR A 70 16.30 -3.47 -30.71
CA TYR A 70 16.41 -3.43 -29.26
C TYR A 70 17.42 -4.46 -28.76
N TYR A 71 18.05 -4.16 -27.63
CA TYR A 71 18.64 -5.19 -26.78
C TYR A 71 17.55 -5.72 -25.85
N THR A 72 17.36 -7.03 -25.85
CA THR A 72 16.29 -7.68 -25.09
C THR A 72 16.84 -8.67 -24.07
N GLN A 73 16.12 -8.83 -22.96
CA GLN A 73 16.37 -9.84 -21.95
C GLN A 73 15.02 -10.42 -21.53
N THR A 74 14.96 -11.74 -21.38
CA THR A 74 13.74 -12.45 -20.96
C THR A 74 14.01 -13.27 -19.72
N GLU A 75 13.19 -13.08 -18.70
CA GLU A 75 13.19 -13.87 -17.47
C GLU A 75 11.86 -14.62 -17.36
N THR A 76 11.90 -15.85 -16.88
CA THR A 76 10.70 -16.64 -16.58
C THR A 76 10.79 -17.17 -15.17
N LYS A 77 9.70 -17.01 -14.42
CA LYS A 77 9.56 -17.53 -13.06
C LYS A 77 8.28 -18.32 -12.94
N GLU A 78 8.40 -19.50 -12.33
CA GLU A 78 7.28 -20.37 -12.01
C GLU A 78 6.91 -20.21 -10.54
N TYR A 79 5.60 -20.22 -10.28
CA TYR A 79 5.02 -20.16 -8.95
C TYR A 79 4.19 -21.43 -8.73
N PRO A 80 4.35 -22.08 -7.57
CA PRO A 80 3.62 -23.31 -7.28
C PRO A 80 2.12 -23.08 -7.06
N SER A 81 1.69 -21.82 -6.89
CA SER A 81 0.29 -21.44 -6.80
C SER A 81 0.07 -19.96 -7.11
N VAL A 82 -1.17 -19.61 -7.45
CA VAL A 82 -1.68 -18.24 -7.51
C VAL A 82 -1.39 -17.47 -6.21
N ALA A 83 -1.53 -18.11 -5.05
CA ALA A 83 -1.30 -17.46 -3.75
C ALA A 83 0.16 -17.02 -3.57
N GLU A 84 1.13 -17.81 -4.05
CA GLU A 84 2.55 -17.41 -4.03
C GLU A 84 2.82 -16.28 -5.03
N PHE A 85 2.23 -16.34 -6.23
CA PHE A 85 2.34 -15.26 -7.22
C PHE A 85 1.79 -13.93 -6.68
N SER A 86 0.60 -13.96 -6.06
CA SER A 86 -0.07 -12.78 -5.49
C SER A 86 0.68 -12.12 -4.33
N LYS A 87 1.66 -12.80 -3.73
CA LYS A 87 2.57 -12.16 -2.76
C LYS A 87 3.54 -11.19 -3.43
N GLU A 88 3.83 -11.37 -4.71
CA GLU A 88 4.79 -10.58 -5.48
C GLU A 88 4.14 -9.72 -6.57
N SER A 89 2.86 -9.90 -6.88
CA SER A 89 2.14 -9.16 -7.91
C SER A 89 1.13 -8.14 -7.34
N SER A 90 0.66 -7.26 -8.22
CA SER A 90 -0.29 -6.18 -7.92
C SER A 90 -1.58 -6.37 -8.74
N GLY A 91 -2.33 -7.43 -8.49
CA GLY A 91 -3.57 -7.71 -9.21
C GLY A 91 -4.35 -8.84 -8.56
N ASN A 92 -5.65 -8.94 -8.87
CA ASN A 92 -6.44 -10.10 -8.52
C ASN A 92 -6.33 -11.08 -9.69
N ILE A 93 -5.79 -12.25 -9.43
CA ILE A 93 -5.67 -13.30 -10.44
C ILE A 93 -6.08 -14.63 -9.83
N SER A 94 -6.82 -15.41 -10.60
CA SER A 94 -7.12 -16.81 -10.40
C SER A 94 -7.11 -17.50 -11.76
N LYS A 95 -7.41 -18.80 -11.79
CA LYS A 95 -7.55 -19.53 -13.07
C LYS A 95 -8.72 -19.04 -13.93
N ASP A 96 -9.68 -18.34 -13.33
CA ASP A 96 -10.95 -17.92 -13.95
C ASP A 96 -11.12 -16.40 -14.04
N ILE A 97 -10.40 -15.64 -13.22
CA ILE A 97 -10.55 -14.19 -13.08
C ILE A 97 -9.18 -13.53 -13.17
N PHE A 98 -9.03 -12.57 -14.07
CA PHE A 98 -7.98 -11.57 -14.03
C PHE A 98 -8.63 -10.19 -13.88
N TYR A 99 -8.17 -9.43 -12.88
CA TYR A 99 -8.58 -8.05 -12.69
C TYR A 99 -7.45 -7.22 -12.07
N VAL A 100 -7.09 -6.12 -12.72
CA VAL A 100 -6.16 -5.12 -12.19
C VAL A 100 -6.76 -3.73 -12.30
N ASP A 101 -6.78 -3.02 -11.17
CA ASP A 101 -7.21 -1.64 -11.14
C ASP A 101 -6.06 -0.67 -11.43
N LEU A 102 -6.04 -0.11 -12.63
CA LEU A 102 -5.07 0.91 -13.06
C LEU A 102 -5.58 2.34 -12.78
N ASN A 103 -6.86 2.53 -12.46
CA ASN A 103 -7.43 3.87 -12.21
C ASN A 103 -6.85 4.53 -10.96
N ASN A 104 -6.39 3.73 -10.01
CA ASN A 104 -5.73 4.23 -8.80
C ASN A 104 -4.29 4.75 -9.03
N GLY A 105 -3.74 4.61 -10.25
CA GLY A 105 -2.47 5.23 -10.65
C GLY A 105 -2.61 6.70 -11.07
N ASN A 106 -3.79 7.10 -11.55
CA ASN A 106 -4.10 8.47 -11.93
C ASN A 106 -4.80 9.17 -10.76
N SER A 107 -4.04 9.71 -9.82
CA SER A 107 -4.65 10.59 -8.83
C SER A 107 -5.22 11.81 -9.56
N LYS A 108 -6.55 11.99 -9.56
CA LYS A 108 -7.20 13.25 -9.97
C LYS A 108 -6.76 14.47 -9.13
N ASP A 109 -5.96 14.22 -8.09
CA ASP A 109 -5.32 15.19 -7.20
C ASP A 109 -3.79 15.34 -7.45
N ALA A 110 -3.25 14.75 -8.52
CA ALA A 110 -1.85 14.95 -8.89
C ALA A 110 -1.63 16.45 -9.12
N THR A 111 -0.56 16.98 -8.53
CA THR A 111 -0.12 18.34 -8.90
C THR A 111 0.17 18.39 -10.42
N SER A 112 0.03 19.54 -11.07
CA SER A 112 0.30 19.68 -12.51
C SER A 112 1.70 19.16 -12.91
N THR A 113 2.66 19.22 -11.99
CA THR A 113 3.99 18.62 -12.11
C THR A 113 4.01 17.09 -12.03
N GLU A 114 3.23 16.46 -11.14
CA GLU A 114 3.13 14.99 -11.06
C GLU A 114 2.41 14.41 -12.26
N GLN A 115 1.37 15.08 -12.76
CA GLN A 115 0.69 14.67 -13.99
C GLN A 115 1.65 14.75 -15.19
N SER A 116 2.46 15.81 -15.29
CA SER A 116 3.45 15.94 -16.37
C SER A 116 4.53 14.85 -16.34
N ILE A 117 4.88 14.32 -15.16
CA ILE A 117 5.82 13.20 -15.00
C ILE A 117 5.14 11.88 -15.37
N VAL A 118 3.90 11.66 -14.95
CA VAL A 118 3.10 10.49 -15.35
C VAL A 118 2.91 10.47 -16.87
N ASP A 119 2.60 11.62 -17.48
CA ASP A 119 2.46 11.77 -18.93
C ASP A 119 3.81 11.55 -19.65
N LEU A 120 4.93 11.97 -19.06
CA LEU A 120 6.28 11.68 -19.59
C LEU A 120 6.60 10.19 -19.52
N VAL A 121 6.30 9.52 -18.41
CA VAL A 121 6.51 8.08 -18.21
C VAL A 121 5.61 7.28 -19.15
N ASN A 122 4.35 7.68 -19.32
CA ASN A 122 3.40 7.08 -20.26
C ASN A 122 3.84 7.25 -21.73
N GLN A 123 4.53 8.33 -22.05
CA GLN A 123 5.17 8.50 -23.36
C GLN A 123 6.49 7.74 -23.48
N SER A 124 7.07 7.28 -22.36
CA SER A 124 8.44 6.74 -22.32
C SER A 124 8.55 5.21 -22.20
N ILE A 125 7.47 4.53 -21.79
CA ILE A 125 7.42 3.07 -21.65
C ILE A 125 6.21 2.50 -22.38
N TYR A 126 6.46 1.55 -23.28
CA TYR A 126 5.40 0.69 -23.81
C TYR A 126 5.33 -0.59 -22.97
N ILE A 127 4.16 -0.88 -22.40
CA ILE A 127 3.90 -2.15 -21.72
C ILE A 127 2.84 -2.91 -22.50
N LYS A 128 3.13 -4.17 -22.83
CA LYS A 128 2.18 -5.13 -23.40
C LYS A 128 2.07 -6.30 -22.43
N MET A 129 0.86 -6.60 -21.98
CA MET A 129 0.57 -7.66 -21.04
C MET A 129 -0.31 -8.71 -21.72
N THR A 130 0.13 -9.96 -21.67
CA THR A 130 -0.60 -11.12 -22.14
C THR A 130 -1.03 -11.96 -20.95
N ILE A 131 -2.33 -12.19 -20.80
CA ILE A 131 -2.90 -13.03 -19.76
C ILE A 131 -3.47 -14.29 -20.41
N ASN A 132 -2.97 -15.44 -19.99
CA ASN A 132 -3.55 -16.73 -20.33
C ASN A 132 -4.24 -17.31 -19.10
N LEU A 133 -5.56 -17.43 -19.17
CA LEU A 133 -6.35 -18.13 -18.14
C LEU A 133 -6.40 -19.63 -18.45
N ALA A 134 -6.87 -20.41 -17.47
CA ALA A 134 -6.94 -21.85 -17.62
C ALA A 134 -8.05 -22.27 -18.60
N GLY A 135 -9.15 -21.52 -18.61
CA GLY A 135 -10.29 -21.71 -19.52
C GLY A 135 -10.42 -20.60 -20.58
N GLU A 136 -11.37 -20.79 -21.50
CA GLU A 136 -11.73 -19.78 -22.50
C GLU A 136 -12.25 -18.49 -21.85
N ILE A 137 -11.75 -17.35 -22.32
CA ILE A 137 -12.17 -16.01 -21.91
C ILE A 137 -13.44 -15.64 -22.66
N VAL A 138 -14.50 -15.34 -21.91
CA VAL A 138 -15.80 -14.94 -22.47
C VAL A 138 -16.10 -13.45 -22.31
N GLU A 139 -15.37 -12.77 -21.43
CA GLU A 139 -15.55 -11.35 -21.15
C GLU A 139 -14.21 -10.70 -20.84
N THR A 140 -13.88 -9.61 -21.54
CA THR A 140 -12.63 -8.87 -21.35
C THR A 140 -12.72 -7.48 -21.96
N ASN A 141 -11.95 -6.53 -21.44
CA ASN A 141 -11.67 -5.25 -22.09
C ASN A 141 -10.27 -5.16 -22.72
N ALA A 142 -9.65 -6.30 -23.03
CA ALA A 142 -8.40 -6.37 -23.77
C ALA A 142 -8.44 -5.50 -25.04
N ASN A 143 -7.46 -4.61 -25.19
CA ASN A 143 -7.44 -3.61 -26.25
C ASN A 143 -6.65 -4.04 -27.48
N VAL A 144 -5.86 -5.12 -27.41
CA VAL A 144 -5.18 -5.73 -28.56
C VAL A 144 -6.02 -6.92 -29.07
N LYS A 145 -7.10 -6.59 -29.79
CA LYS A 145 -8.16 -7.54 -30.17
C LYS A 145 -7.68 -8.69 -31.08
N GLU A 146 -6.73 -8.43 -31.96
CA GLU A 146 -6.24 -9.43 -32.93
C GLU A 146 -5.47 -10.57 -32.25
N GLU A 147 -4.85 -10.29 -31.09
CA GLU A 147 -4.10 -11.26 -30.28
C GLU A 147 -4.93 -11.85 -29.13
N THR A 148 -6.12 -11.31 -28.89
CA THR A 148 -7.04 -11.78 -27.85
C THR A 148 -7.95 -12.87 -28.43
N LYS A 149 -7.71 -14.12 -28.04
CA LYS A 149 -8.45 -15.29 -28.56
C LYS A 149 -8.39 -16.47 -27.60
N GLY A 150 -9.51 -17.19 -27.47
CA GLY A 150 -9.57 -18.39 -26.64
C GLY A 150 -9.32 -18.04 -25.18
N ASN A 151 -8.27 -18.59 -24.59
CA ASN A 151 -7.88 -18.32 -23.21
C ASN A 151 -6.88 -17.16 -23.05
N THR A 152 -6.56 -16.44 -24.12
CA THR A 152 -5.57 -15.35 -24.13
C THR A 152 -6.25 -13.98 -24.24
N ALA A 153 -5.90 -13.07 -23.34
CA ALA A 153 -6.24 -11.64 -23.41
C ALA A 153 -4.96 -10.79 -23.48
N VAL A 154 -4.92 -9.81 -24.38
CA VAL A 154 -3.74 -8.96 -24.59
C VAL A 154 -4.08 -7.49 -24.38
N PHE A 155 -3.35 -6.87 -23.46
CA PHE A 155 -3.48 -5.47 -23.07
C PHE A 155 -2.22 -4.70 -23.46
N ASP A 156 -2.37 -3.46 -23.91
CA ASP A 156 -1.25 -2.54 -24.06
C ASP A 156 -1.51 -1.17 -23.42
N THR A 157 -0.47 -0.54 -22.87
CA THR A 157 -0.60 0.63 -21.99
C THR A 157 -0.65 1.96 -22.72
N LYS A 158 -1.11 2.01 -23.97
CA LYS A 158 -1.25 3.31 -24.66
C LYS A 158 -2.13 4.30 -23.87
N PHE A 159 -2.98 3.82 -22.96
CA PHE A 159 -3.70 4.65 -21.98
C PHE A 159 -3.87 3.92 -20.63
N LEU A 160 -3.12 4.30 -19.59
CA LEU A 160 -3.23 3.76 -18.22
C LEU A 160 -4.49 4.25 -17.46
N SER A 161 -5.60 4.47 -18.14
CA SER A 161 -6.79 5.13 -17.58
C SER A 161 -7.99 4.22 -17.36
N GLU A 162 -7.83 2.90 -17.52
CA GLU A 162 -8.90 1.94 -17.34
C GLU A 162 -8.37 0.71 -16.61
N SER A 163 -9.16 0.16 -15.68
CA SER A 163 -8.90 -1.14 -15.08
C SER A 163 -8.92 -2.21 -16.17
N TRP A 164 -8.06 -3.23 -16.08
CA TRP A 164 -8.03 -4.33 -17.05
C TRP A 164 -8.64 -5.58 -16.45
N TYR A 165 -9.41 -6.31 -17.25
CA TYR A 165 -10.01 -7.56 -16.82
C TYR A 165 -10.16 -8.57 -17.94
N ALA A 166 -10.17 -9.84 -17.54
CA ALA A 166 -10.52 -10.97 -18.38
C ALA A 166 -11.13 -12.08 -17.50
N TYR A 167 -12.25 -12.65 -17.93
CA TYR A 167 -13.00 -13.65 -17.18
C TYR A 167 -13.34 -14.86 -18.05
N THR A 168 -13.22 -16.04 -17.48
CA THR A 168 -13.86 -17.25 -18.03
C THR A 168 -15.36 -17.23 -17.75
N ALA A 169 -16.12 -18.15 -18.36
CA ALA A 169 -17.54 -18.31 -18.06
C ALA A 169 -17.79 -18.56 -16.56
N HIS A 170 -16.98 -19.44 -15.95
CA HIS A 170 -17.06 -19.71 -14.53
C HIS A 170 -16.70 -18.47 -13.69
N GLY A 171 -15.64 -17.74 -14.05
CA GLY A 171 -15.26 -16.51 -13.36
C GLY A 171 -16.36 -15.45 -13.37
N LYS A 172 -17.06 -15.31 -14.51
CA LYS A 172 -18.20 -14.43 -14.63
C LYS A 172 -19.37 -14.86 -13.73
N GLU A 173 -19.70 -16.15 -13.69
CA GLU A 173 -20.74 -16.67 -12.79
C GLU A 173 -20.40 -16.40 -11.31
N LEU A 174 -19.14 -16.59 -10.91
CA LEU A 174 -18.67 -16.27 -9.55
C LEU A 174 -18.90 -14.79 -9.21
N ILE A 175 -18.50 -13.88 -10.09
CA ILE A 175 -18.70 -12.43 -9.91
C ILE A 175 -20.20 -12.07 -9.86
N GLU A 176 -21.02 -12.67 -10.72
CA GLU A 176 -22.45 -12.37 -10.77
C GLU A 176 -23.20 -12.84 -9.52
N ALA A 177 -22.79 -13.98 -8.96
CA ALA A 177 -23.35 -14.57 -7.75
C ALA A 177 -22.76 -14.01 -6.44
N ASP A 178 -21.71 -13.19 -6.53
CA ASP A 178 -21.00 -12.66 -5.38
C ASP A 178 -21.86 -11.75 -4.50
N VAL A 179 -21.83 -12.03 -3.18
CA VAL A 179 -22.49 -11.26 -2.12
C VAL A 179 -21.56 -11.00 -0.93
N THR A 180 -20.31 -11.48 -1.00
CA THR A 180 -19.32 -11.38 0.05
C THR A 180 -18.56 -10.07 -0.10
N ALA A 181 -18.44 -9.32 1.00
CA ALA A 181 -17.68 -8.08 0.99
C ALA A 181 -16.19 -8.35 1.21
N PRO A 182 -15.30 -7.51 0.64
CA PRO A 182 -13.86 -7.64 0.82
C PRO A 182 -13.43 -7.69 2.28
N VAL A 183 -12.42 -8.49 2.59
CA VAL A 183 -11.80 -8.56 3.91
C VAL A 183 -10.63 -7.58 4.00
N ILE A 184 -10.61 -6.79 5.08
CA ILE A 184 -9.51 -5.90 5.43
C ILE A 184 -8.78 -6.49 6.64
N SER A 185 -7.50 -6.82 6.47
CA SER A 185 -6.66 -7.41 7.51
C SER A 185 -5.60 -6.44 8.04
N ASN A 186 -5.13 -6.70 9.26
CA ASN A 186 -4.12 -5.91 9.99
C ASN A 186 -4.54 -4.48 10.36
N VAL A 187 -5.83 -4.17 10.25
CA VAL A 187 -6.42 -2.93 10.77
C VAL A 187 -7.82 -3.21 11.29
N GLU A 188 -8.06 -2.84 12.54
CA GLU A 188 -9.33 -3.03 13.25
C GLU A 188 -10.12 -1.72 13.36
N GLU A 189 -11.45 -1.84 13.43
CA GLU A 189 -12.37 -0.73 13.68
C GLU A 189 -12.04 -0.02 15.00
N GLY A 190 -11.85 1.29 14.94
CA GLY A 190 -11.44 2.13 16.07
C GLY A 190 -10.01 1.91 16.56
N GLY A 191 -9.21 1.09 15.86
CA GLY A 191 -7.83 0.79 16.26
C GLY A 191 -6.92 2.01 16.28
N HIS A 192 -5.91 2.04 17.17
CA HIS A 192 -4.95 3.13 17.30
C HIS A 192 -3.53 2.66 16.98
N TYR A 193 -2.83 3.37 16.08
CA TYR A 193 -1.52 2.94 15.59
C TYR A 193 -0.49 4.07 15.60
N CYS A 194 0.69 3.81 16.20
CA CYS A 194 1.86 4.70 16.19
C CYS A 194 2.72 4.62 14.91
N ARG A 195 2.32 3.75 13.99
CA ARG A 195 2.91 3.59 12.66
C ARG A 195 1.83 3.14 11.70
N ILE A 196 2.09 3.24 10.40
CA ILE A 196 1.15 2.73 9.40
C ILE A 196 1.11 1.19 9.49
N PRO A 197 -0.06 0.56 9.69
CA PRO A 197 -0.18 -0.89 9.67
C PRO A 197 0.08 -1.46 8.27
N ASP A 198 0.51 -2.71 8.20
CA ASP A 198 0.66 -3.44 6.93
C ASP A 198 -0.71 -3.99 6.48
N ILE A 199 -1.57 -3.08 6.06
CA ILE A 199 -2.96 -3.38 5.68
C ILE A 199 -2.98 -4.30 4.47
N GLN A 200 -3.77 -5.37 4.56
CA GLN A 200 -3.98 -6.33 3.49
C GLN A 200 -5.46 -6.35 3.09
N PHE A 201 -5.68 -6.67 1.82
CA PHE A 201 -6.99 -6.68 1.18
C PHE A 201 -7.14 -8.03 0.48
N SER A 202 -8.26 -8.69 0.67
CA SER A 202 -8.58 -9.93 -0.01
C SER A 202 -10.09 -9.99 -0.28
N ASP A 203 -10.44 -10.71 -1.32
CA ASP A 203 -11.82 -10.96 -1.71
C ASP A 203 -11.86 -12.32 -2.43
N ASP A 204 -13.00 -12.99 -2.46
CA ASP A 204 -13.15 -14.29 -3.11
C ASP A 204 -13.40 -14.20 -4.61
N THR A 205 -13.74 -13.01 -5.13
CA THR A 205 -13.74 -12.75 -6.58
C THR A 205 -12.58 -11.85 -6.99
N ALA A 206 -12.67 -10.54 -6.71
CA ALA A 206 -11.61 -9.58 -6.99
C ALA A 206 -11.87 -8.24 -6.28
N VAL A 207 -10.84 -7.70 -5.64
CA VAL A 207 -10.87 -6.32 -5.11
C VAL A 207 -10.81 -5.34 -6.28
N ALA A 208 -11.88 -4.56 -6.48
CA ALA A 208 -11.97 -3.58 -7.56
C ALA A 208 -11.35 -2.23 -7.19
N SER A 209 -11.59 -1.74 -5.98
CA SER A 209 -11.09 -0.43 -5.56
C SER A 209 -10.81 -0.36 -4.07
N LYS A 210 -9.86 0.52 -3.71
CA LYS A 210 -9.45 0.79 -2.33
C LYS A 210 -9.34 2.29 -2.16
N THR A 211 -10.05 2.86 -1.20
CA THR A 211 -9.99 4.28 -0.88
C THR A 211 -9.66 4.53 0.58
N ILE A 212 -8.87 5.57 0.85
CA ILE A 212 -8.56 6.05 2.19
C ILE A 212 -8.88 7.55 2.24
N ASN A 213 -9.75 7.95 3.17
CA ASN A 213 -10.23 9.33 3.30
C ASN A 213 -10.82 9.90 2.00
N GLY A 214 -11.54 9.07 1.24
CA GLY A 214 -12.16 9.43 -0.04
C GLY A 214 -11.20 9.55 -1.22
N LYS A 215 -9.91 9.20 -1.06
CA LYS A 215 -8.91 9.17 -2.13
C LYS A 215 -8.44 7.74 -2.40
N SER A 216 -7.84 7.47 -3.55
CA SER A 216 -7.18 6.19 -3.82
C SER A 216 -6.23 5.78 -2.70
N TYR A 217 -6.25 4.50 -2.33
CA TYR A 217 -5.45 3.99 -1.24
C TYR A 217 -3.96 4.17 -1.53
N SER A 218 -3.31 4.97 -0.69
CA SER A 218 -1.86 5.09 -0.61
C SER A 218 -1.49 5.34 0.83
N THR A 219 -0.32 4.85 1.25
CA THR A 219 0.20 5.10 2.60
C THR A 219 0.45 6.60 2.84
N SER A 220 0.68 7.40 1.80
CA SER A 220 0.80 8.86 1.90
C SER A 220 -0.54 9.55 2.21
N ASN A 221 -1.66 8.94 1.83
CA ASN A 221 -3.01 9.46 2.10
C ASN A 221 -3.51 9.12 3.52
N ILE A 222 -2.76 8.33 4.30
CA ILE A 222 -3.04 8.02 5.71
C ILE A 222 -2.51 9.16 6.60
N LYS A 223 -3.43 9.92 7.19
CA LYS A 223 -3.16 11.13 7.97
C LYS A 223 -3.11 10.85 9.47
N ASP A 224 -2.48 11.74 10.23
CA ASP A 224 -2.56 11.73 11.69
C ASP A 224 -3.98 12.10 12.14
N GLY A 225 -4.56 11.34 13.06
CA GLY A 225 -5.97 11.38 13.45
C GLY A 225 -6.79 10.24 12.86
N LEU A 226 -8.10 10.48 12.72
CA LEU A 226 -9.08 9.52 12.17
C LEU A 226 -8.86 9.32 10.66
N ASN A 227 -8.88 8.07 10.24
CA ASN A 227 -8.85 7.66 8.84
C ASN A 227 -10.00 6.69 8.55
N THR A 228 -10.61 6.81 7.38
CA THR A 228 -11.66 5.92 6.89
C THR A 228 -11.17 5.19 5.65
N LEU A 229 -11.09 3.87 5.73
CA LEU A 229 -10.67 2.98 4.65
C LEU A 229 -11.90 2.24 4.11
N THR A 230 -12.14 2.31 2.81
CA THR A 230 -13.23 1.59 2.13
C THR A 230 -12.66 0.76 1.01
N VAL A 231 -13.07 -0.50 0.94
CA VAL A 231 -12.63 -1.47 -0.07
C VAL A 231 -13.87 -2.06 -0.72
N THR A 232 -13.87 -2.11 -2.04
CA THR A 232 -15.02 -2.54 -2.84
C THR A 232 -14.56 -3.60 -3.84
N ASP A 233 -15.30 -4.70 -3.97
CA ASP A 233 -15.07 -5.73 -4.97
C ASP A 233 -15.61 -5.34 -6.35
N VAL A 234 -15.42 -6.22 -7.35
CA VAL A 234 -15.89 -6.04 -8.73
C VAL A 234 -17.41 -6.09 -8.88
N LYS A 235 -18.13 -6.69 -7.93
CA LYS A 235 -19.59 -6.74 -7.89
C LYS A 235 -20.22 -5.51 -7.23
N GLY A 236 -19.45 -4.81 -6.42
CA GLY A 236 -19.85 -3.63 -5.65
C GLY A 236 -20.07 -3.87 -4.17
N ASN A 237 -19.85 -5.09 -3.62
CA ASN A 237 -19.91 -5.25 -2.17
C ASN A 237 -18.71 -4.53 -1.53
N SER A 238 -18.89 -4.03 -0.31
CA SER A 238 -17.92 -3.10 0.28
C SER A 238 -17.75 -3.29 1.78
N THR A 239 -16.51 -3.15 2.24
CA THR A 239 -16.13 -3.10 3.65
C THR A 239 -15.52 -1.76 3.98
N THR A 240 -15.93 -1.16 5.09
CA THR A 240 -15.36 0.09 5.61
C THR A 240 -14.83 -0.11 7.02
N VAL A 241 -13.62 0.37 7.27
CA VAL A 241 -12.97 0.39 8.58
C VAL A 241 -12.48 1.80 8.90
N THR A 242 -12.78 2.28 10.10
CA THR A 242 -12.21 3.52 10.64
C THR A 242 -11.11 3.23 11.65
N PHE A 243 -10.01 3.98 11.61
CA PHE A 243 -8.89 3.81 12.54
C PHE A 243 -8.15 5.12 12.78
N TYR A 244 -7.37 5.17 13.86
CA TYR A 244 -6.59 6.33 14.24
C TYR A 244 -5.09 6.09 14.05
N LYS A 245 -4.41 7.02 13.39
CA LYS A 245 -2.95 7.12 13.39
C LYS A 245 -2.55 8.24 14.34
N ASP A 246 -1.65 7.96 15.27
CA ASP A 246 -1.08 8.98 16.15
C ASP A 246 0.41 8.73 16.30
N MET A 247 1.23 9.64 15.81
CA MET A 247 2.69 9.54 15.95
C MET A 247 3.24 10.42 17.09
N THR A 248 2.36 11.07 17.85
CA THR A 248 2.74 12.09 18.83
C THR A 248 2.72 11.51 20.23
N ALA A 249 3.88 11.54 20.92
CA ALA A 249 3.94 11.13 22.31
C ALA A 249 3.15 12.06 23.25
N PRO A 250 2.64 11.53 24.38
CA PRO A 250 1.98 12.34 25.39
C PRO A 250 2.84 13.49 25.93
N VAL A 251 2.18 14.54 26.40
CA VAL A 251 2.82 15.73 26.95
C VAL A 251 2.71 15.75 28.48
N ILE A 252 3.84 15.88 29.15
CA ILE A 252 3.93 16.08 30.60
C ILE A 252 4.24 17.55 30.92
N LYS A 253 3.49 18.17 31.84
CA LYS A 253 3.70 19.55 32.32
C LYS A 253 3.93 19.60 33.83
N LYS A 254 4.47 20.73 34.29
CA LYS A 254 4.84 21.08 35.68
C LYS A 254 5.99 20.29 36.30
N ILE A 255 6.52 19.29 35.60
CA ILE A 255 7.77 18.63 35.95
C ILE A 255 8.75 18.64 34.78
N LYS A 256 10.04 18.43 35.05
CA LYS A 256 11.10 18.30 34.06
C LYS A 256 11.91 17.03 34.37
N ASN A 257 12.33 16.33 33.32
CA ASN A 257 13.16 15.14 33.46
C ASN A 257 14.48 15.47 34.19
N GLY A 258 14.91 14.60 35.10
CA GLY A 258 16.11 14.72 35.93
C GLY A 258 16.01 15.67 37.12
N LYS A 259 14.92 16.44 37.30
CA LYS A 259 14.85 17.47 38.35
C LYS A 259 14.48 16.89 39.73
N SER A 260 14.97 17.57 40.76
CA SER A 260 14.61 17.33 42.16
C SER A 260 13.59 18.37 42.64
N TYR A 261 12.65 17.95 43.48
CA TYR A 261 11.57 18.76 44.05
C TYR A 261 11.55 18.61 45.56
N LYS A 262 11.17 19.67 46.28
CA LYS A 262 10.94 19.63 47.74
C LYS A 262 9.45 19.37 47.99
N GLY A 263 9.14 18.40 48.85
CA GLY A 263 7.75 18.09 49.21
C GLY A 263 6.91 17.52 48.07
N LYS A 264 5.58 17.67 48.16
CA LYS A 264 4.65 17.06 47.19
C LYS A 264 4.84 17.63 45.77
N VAL A 265 4.76 16.75 44.77
CA VAL A 265 4.85 17.12 43.35
C VAL A 265 3.50 16.96 42.67
N LEU A 266 3.08 18.01 41.95
CA LEU A 266 1.92 18.00 41.06
C LEU A 266 2.37 18.04 39.61
N PHE A 267 1.83 17.14 38.79
CA PHE A 267 2.09 17.13 37.35
C PHE A 267 0.82 16.87 36.55
N TYR A 268 0.87 17.21 35.27
CA TYR A 268 -0.25 17.15 34.35
C TYR A 268 0.16 16.38 33.11
N VAL A 269 -0.68 15.45 32.65
CA VAL A 269 -0.44 14.65 31.45
C VAL A 269 -1.62 14.79 30.50
N LYS A 270 -1.35 14.98 29.22
CA LYS A 270 -2.35 14.98 28.16
C LYS A 270 -1.78 14.28 26.95
N ASP A 271 -2.65 13.63 26.19
CA ASP A 271 -2.37 13.20 24.84
C ASP A 271 -3.28 13.92 23.81
N LYS A 272 -2.89 13.94 22.54
CA LYS A 272 -3.67 14.58 21.47
C LYS A 272 -4.96 13.81 21.21
N LEU A 273 -4.88 12.48 21.08
CA LEU A 273 -6.04 11.62 20.90
C LEU A 273 -6.51 11.09 22.25
N GLU A 274 -5.78 10.14 22.84
CA GLU A 274 -6.21 9.49 24.07
C GLU A 274 -5.06 8.84 24.82
N LEU A 275 -5.01 9.04 26.15
CA LEU A 275 -4.09 8.33 27.02
C LEU A 275 -4.58 6.91 27.29
N ASP A 276 -3.67 5.94 27.22
CA ASP A 276 -3.92 4.58 27.70
C ASP A 276 -3.49 4.45 29.17
N THR A 277 -2.22 4.74 29.46
CA THR A 277 -1.66 4.52 30.79
C THR A 277 -0.74 5.65 31.25
N VAL A 278 -0.78 5.93 32.56
CA VAL A 278 0.24 6.72 33.25
C VAL A 278 0.69 5.91 34.45
N THR A 279 1.99 5.79 34.66
CA THR A 279 2.57 5.03 35.78
C THR A 279 3.56 5.87 36.57
N ASP A 280 3.68 5.57 37.87
CA ASP A 280 4.78 6.01 38.74
C ASP A 280 5.49 4.78 39.30
N ASN A 281 6.78 4.61 38.97
CA ASN A 281 7.58 3.44 39.35
C ASN A 281 6.88 2.11 39.00
N GLY A 282 6.23 2.06 37.84
CA GLY A 282 5.49 0.89 37.34
C GLY A 282 4.06 0.76 37.89
N LYS A 283 3.65 1.52 38.90
CA LYS A 283 2.28 1.49 39.41
C LYS A 283 1.37 2.38 38.57
N LYS A 284 0.28 1.84 38.04
CA LYS A 284 -0.72 2.60 37.25
C LYS A 284 -1.40 3.67 38.11
N LEU A 285 -1.47 4.89 37.57
CA LEU A 285 -2.23 6.01 38.11
C LEU A 285 -3.60 6.04 37.43
N LYS A 286 -4.67 6.28 38.20
CA LYS A 286 -6.04 6.22 37.70
C LYS A 286 -6.35 7.39 36.76
N LEU A 287 -6.68 7.09 35.50
CA LEU A 287 -7.25 8.02 34.53
C LEU A 287 -8.77 8.08 34.74
N THR A 288 -9.25 9.07 35.49
CA THR A 288 -10.68 9.22 35.81
C THR A 288 -11.15 10.65 35.56
N LYS A 289 -12.45 10.83 35.36
CA LYS A 289 -13.08 12.17 35.25
C LYS A 289 -12.78 13.09 36.44
N LYS A 290 -12.47 12.52 37.63
CA LYS A 290 -12.05 13.27 38.82
C LYS A 290 -10.67 13.91 38.65
N ASN A 291 -9.76 13.24 37.96
CA ASN A 291 -8.40 13.72 37.73
C ASN A 291 -8.30 14.58 36.47
N LEU A 292 -9.33 14.57 35.60
CA LEU A 292 -9.39 15.39 34.40
C LEU A 292 -9.71 16.85 34.75
N VAL A 293 -8.83 17.76 34.33
CA VAL A 293 -8.98 19.20 34.54
C VAL A 293 -9.97 19.78 33.54
N LYS A 294 -11.06 20.37 34.03
CA LYS A 294 -12.19 20.84 33.20
C LYS A 294 -12.02 22.25 32.61
N SER A 295 -11.20 23.10 33.22
CA SER A 295 -11.03 24.51 32.82
C SER A 295 -9.64 25.07 33.15
N GLY A 296 -9.33 26.25 32.62
CA GLY A 296 -8.06 26.95 32.85
C GLY A 296 -6.88 26.44 32.01
N LYS A 297 -5.66 26.86 32.37
CA LYS A 297 -4.42 26.61 31.61
C LYS A 297 -4.13 25.14 31.29
N TYR A 298 -4.59 24.22 32.13
CA TYR A 298 -4.38 22.78 31.98
C TYR A 298 -5.67 22.03 31.62
N LYS A 299 -6.65 22.70 30.99
CA LYS A 299 -7.87 22.05 30.49
C LYS A 299 -7.53 20.82 29.64
N ASN A 300 -8.25 19.72 29.87
CA ASN A 300 -8.07 18.41 29.23
C ASN A 300 -6.77 17.67 29.59
N TYR A 301 -6.05 18.11 30.62
CA TYR A 301 -4.98 17.31 31.22
C TYR A 301 -5.51 16.48 32.39
N TYR A 302 -4.94 15.30 32.59
CA TYR A 302 -5.06 14.56 33.83
C TYR A 302 -4.03 15.06 34.85
N LYS A 303 -4.50 15.42 36.04
CA LYS A 303 -3.70 15.91 37.16
C LYS A 303 -3.35 14.76 38.10
N PHE A 304 -2.09 14.68 38.49
CA PHE A 304 -1.57 13.69 39.42
C PHE A 304 -0.74 14.33 40.54
N GLU A 305 -0.66 13.63 41.67
CA GLU A 305 0.11 14.04 42.85
C GLU A 305 0.99 12.90 43.34
N ILE A 306 2.26 13.21 43.67
CA ILE A 306 3.20 12.29 44.29
C ILE A 306 3.70 12.92 45.59
N LYS A 307 3.49 12.22 46.72
CA LYS A 307 3.94 12.66 48.06
C LYS A 307 5.16 11.91 48.57
N LYS A 308 5.37 10.68 48.09
CA LYS A 308 6.44 9.81 48.58
C LYS A 308 7.80 10.40 48.22
N LYS A 309 8.75 10.37 49.15
CA LYS A 309 10.13 10.77 48.89
C LYS A 309 10.86 9.71 48.07
N GLY A 310 11.92 10.12 47.37
CA GLY A 310 12.77 9.22 46.61
C GLY A 310 12.72 9.47 45.11
N LYS A 311 13.21 8.50 44.34
CA LYS A 311 13.26 8.57 42.86
C LYS A 311 11.95 8.04 42.27
N HIS A 312 11.41 8.78 41.31
CA HIS A 312 10.16 8.45 40.62
C HIS A 312 10.38 8.39 39.12
N LYS A 313 9.99 7.29 38.50
CA LYS A 313 9.98 7.07 37.05
C LYS A 313 8.54 7.15 36.57
N ILE A 314 8.19 8.28 35.99
CA ILE A 314 6.87 8.54 35.42
C ILE A 314 6.89 8.15 33.95
N ILE A 315 5.97 7.28 33.53
CA ILE A 315 5.80 6.91 32.12
C ILE A 315 4.35 7.16 31.74
N ALA A 316 4.13 7.88 30.65
CA ALA A 316 2.82 8.02 30.03
C ALA A 316 2.85 7.40 28.64
N ILE A 317 1.79 6.65 28.31
CA ILE A 317 1.61 5.96 27.04
C ILE A 317 0.20 6.30 26.54
N ASP A 318 0.08 6.65 25.27
CA ASP A 318 -1.23 6.83 24.60
C ASP A 318 -1.79 5.51 24.07
N LYS A 319 -3.01 5.54 23.54
CA LYS A 319 -3.65 4.36 22.94
C LYS A 319 -2.94 3.81 21.70
N ALA A 320 -2.21 4.65 20.96
CA ALA A 320 -1.43 4.24 19.80
C ALA A 320 -0.09 3.59 20.18
N GLY A 321 0.30 3.69 21.45
CA GLY A 321 1.54 3.17 22.01
C GLY A 321 2.70 4.16 22.03
N ASN A 322 2.52 5.44 21.64
CA ASN A 322 3.58 6.42 21.82
C ASN A 322 3.78 6.70 23.31
N ARG A 323 5.03 6.97 23.69
CA ARG A 323 5.41 7.02 25.09
C ARG A 323 6.35 8.16 25.42
N ILE A 324 6.20 8.70 26.63
CA ILE A 324 7.13 9.65 27.24
C ILE A 324 7.53 9.17 28.63
N LYS A 325 8.81 9.35 29.00
CA LYS A 325 9.38 8.90 30.28
C LYS A 325 10.14 10.02 30.96
N TYR A 326 9.73 10.38 32.18
CA TYR A 326 10.41 11.36 33.03
C TYR A 326 10.91 10.69 34.32
N THR A 327 12.10 11.05 34.76
CA THR A 327 12.64 10.66 36.07
C THR A 327 12.78 11.90 36.94
N ILE A 328 12.18 11.90 38.13
CA ILE A 328 12.30 13.00 39.09
C ILE A 328 12.75 12.47 40.46
N ARG A 329 13.20 13.36 41.35
CA ARG A 329 13.50 13.01 42.74
C ARG A 329 12.74 13.93 43.71
N ILE A 330 12.08 13.36 44.70
CA ILE A 330 11.41 14.12 45.76
C ILE A 330 12.28 14.04 47.02
N ARG A 331 12.65 15.21 47.57
CA ARG A 331 13.47 15.39 48.77
C ARG A 331 12.60 15.85 49.95
#